data_AF-A0A316GZW5-F1
#
_entry.id   AF-A0A316GZW5-F1
#
_cell.length_a   1.000
_cell.length_b   1.000
_cell.length_c   1.000
_cell.angle_alpha   90.00
_cell.angle_beta   90.00
_cell.angle_gamma   90.00
#
_symmetry.space_group_name_H-M   'P 1'
#
loop_
_entity.id
_entity.type
_entity.pdbx_description
1 polymer ?
#
loop_
_entity_poly.entity_id
_entity_poly.type
_entity_poly.pdbx_seq_one_letter_code
_entity_poly.pdbx_strand_id
1 'polypeptide(L)' 'MLRLAAALIVALISSSGTYAETVYHRGNTHEPGSLDPHKASTVNEAHILVDLFESLVAYDARVDINTMNIHPSRFIANTQ' A
#
# COMPACT_ATOMS: atom_id res chain seq x y z
N MET A 1 -30.98 -32.88 9.85
CA MET A 1 -31.30 -31.45 10.03
C MET A 1 -30.20 -30.69 10.79
N LEU A 2 -29.72 -31.19 11.94
CA LEU A 2 -28.66 -30.54 12.74
C LEU A 2 -27.34 -30.25 11.99
N ARG A 3 -26.89 -31.17 11.12
CA ARG A 3 -25.66 -31.00 10.32
C ARG A 3 -25.74 -29.85 9.32
N LEU A 4 -26.92 -29.63 8.73
CA LEU A 4 -27.14 -28.56 7.76
C LEU A 4 -27.14 -27.19 8.47
N ALA A 5 -27.74 -27.13 9.66
CA ALA A 5 -27.71 -25.94 10.52
C ALA A 5 -26.29 -25.60 10.95
N ALA A 6 -25.49 -26.59 11.36
CA ALA A 6 -24.09 -26.37 11.75
C ALA A 6 -23.22 -25.88 10.58
N ALA A 7 -23.39 -26.45 9.38
CA ALA A 7 -22.66 -26.01 8.19
C ALA A 7 -23.00 -24.57 7.80
N LEU A 8 -24.27 -24.17 7.93
CA LEU A 8 -24.72 -22.80 7.67
C LEU A 8 -24.11 -21.81 8.67
N ILE A 9 -24.05 -22.17 9.96
CA ILE A 9 -23.45 -21.33 11.00
C ILE A 9 -21.95 -21.13 10.74
N VAL A 10 -21.22 -22.18 10.37
CA VAL A 10 -19.79 -22.08 10.02
C VAL A 10 -19.59 -21.17 8.81
N ALA A 11 -20.41 -21.32 7.77
CA ALA A 11 -20.32 -20.48 6.57
C ALA A 11 -20.58 -18.99 6.87
N LEU A 12 -21.52 -18.67 7.77
CA LEU A 12 -21.79 -17.29 8.20
C LEU A 12 -20.64 -16.69 9.03
N ILE A 13 -19.96 -17.49 9.85
CA ILE A 13 -18.84 -17.02 10.67
C ILE A 13 -17.57 -16.86 9.81
N SER A 14 -17.43 -17.65 8.75
CA SER A 14 -16.28 -17.62 7.84
C SER A 14 -16.40 -16.61 6.70
N SER A 15 -17.54 -15.92 6.54
CA SER A 15 -17.67 -14.87 5.52
C SER A 15 -16.91 -13.61 5.95
N SER A 16 -15.62 -13.53 5.61
CA SER A 16 -14.89 -12.26 5.60
C SER A 16 -15.61 -11.31 4.66
N GLY A 17 -16.19 -10.23 5.19
CA GLY A 17 -16.96 -9.27 4.41
C GLY A 17 -16.13 -8.71 3.26
N THR A 18 -16.66 -8.82 2.04
CA THR A 18 -16.16 -8.04 0.90
C THR A 18 -16.62 -6.60 1.13
N TYR A 19 -15.70 -5.72 1.52
CA TYR A 19 -16.01 -4.30 1.67
C TYR A 19 -16.35 -3.74 0.28
N ALA A 20 -17.52 -3.10 0.15
CA ALA A 20 -17.88 -2.25 -0.98
C ALA A 20 -16.90 -1.08 -1.11
N GLU A 21 -17.12 -0.17 -2.08
CA GLU A 21 -16.25 1.00 -2.34
C GLU A 21 -15.60 1.57 -1.07
N THR A 22 -14.29 1.36 -0.96
CA THR A 22 -13.50 1.81 0.19
C THR A 22 -12.84 3.12 -0.16
N VAL A 23 -13.36 4.21 0.39
CA VAL A 23 -12.64 5.50 0.35
C VAL A 23 -11.60 5.47 1.46
N TYR A 24 -10.33 5.40 1.09
CA TYR A 24 -9.22 5.42 2.02
C TYR A 24 -8.58 6.81 2.08
N HIS A 25 -8.81 7.54 3.17
CA HIS A 25 -8.23 8.85 3.40
C HIS A 25 -6.78 8.71 3.92
N ARG A 26 -5.82 8.65 3.00
CA ARG A 26 -4.38 8.68 3.32
C ARG A 26 -3.90 10.11 3.58
N GLY A 27 -3.21 10.31 4.71
CA GLY A 27 -2.44 11.53 4.94
C GLY A 27 -1.10 11.49 4.21
N ASN A 28 -0.61 12.64 3.78
CA ASN A 28 0.76 12.84 3.29
C ASN A 28 1.43 13.90 4.16
N THR A 29 2.70 13.70 4.54
CA THR A 29 3.35 14.51 5.60
C THR A 29 3.43 16.00 5.25
N HIS A 30 3.54 16.32 3.96
CA HIS A 30 3.63 17.68 3.43
C HIS A 30 2.97 17.79 2.05
N GLU A 31 2.75 19.02 1.60
CA GLU A 31 2.26 19.32 0.25
C GLU A 31 3.29 18.91 -0.82
N PRO A 32 2.90 18.21 -1.90
CA PRO A 32 3.78 17.91 -3.02
C PRO A 32 4.19 19.16 -3.80
N GLY A 33 5.45 19.25 -4.22
CA GLY A 33 5.94 20.34 -5.09
C GLY A 33 5.63 20.11 -6.56
N SER A 34 5.64 18.84 -7.01
CA SER A 34 5.25 18.45 -8.37
C SER A 34 4.71 17.02 -8.46
N LEU A 35 3.74 16.81 -9.35
CA LEU A 35 3.24 15.48 -9.75
C LEU A 35 3.81 15.02 -11.11
N ASP A 36 4.80 15.74 -11.65
CA ASP A 36 5.59 15.29 -12.79
C ASP A 36 6.71 14.36 -12.26
N PRO A 37 6.75 13.07 -12.66
CA PRO A 37 7.80 12.15 -12.25
C PRO A 37 9.23 12.63 -12.51
N HIS A 38 9.43 13.50 -13.50
CA HIS A 38 10.75 14.06 -13.83
C HIS A 38 11.13 15.29 -13.01
N LYS A 39 10.22 15.79 -12.17
CA LYS A 39 10.42 16.98 -11.33
C LYS A 39 10.22 16.71 -9.84
N ALA A 40 9.64 15.56 -9.49
CA ALA A 40 9.52 15.12 -8.11
C ALA A 40 10.90 14.86 -7.48
N SER A 41 11.04 15.25 -6.22
CA SER A 41 12.32 15.27 -5.50
C SER A 41 12.24 14.74 -4.08
N THR A 42 11.01 14.50 -3.58
CA THR A 42 10.75 14.10 -2.21
C THR A 42 9.99 12.78 -2.11
N VAL A 43 10.04 12.14 -0.94
CA VAL A 43 9.30 10.90 -0.67
C VAL A 43 7.78 11.13 -0.61
N ASN A 44 7.34 12.32 -0.18
CA ASN A 44 5.92 12.67 -0.13
C ASN A 44 5.28 12.63 -1.53
N GLU A 45 6.00 13.10 -2.55
CA GLU A 45 5.55 13.02 -3.95
C GLU A 45 5.55 11.57 -4.44
N ALA A 46 6.57 10.78 -4.08
CA ALA A 46 6.68 9.38 -4.46
C ALA A 46 5.47 8.54 -4.00
N HIS A 47 4.91 8.82 -2.81
CA HIS A 47 3.70 8.15 -2.31
C HIS A 47 2.47 8.34 -3.20
N ILE A 48 2.37 9.47 -3.91
CA ILE A 48 1.26 9.76 -4.83
C ILE A 48 1.59 9.23 -6.21
N LEU A 49 2.84 9.37 -6.66
CA LEU A 49 3.26 8.95 -8.00
C LEU A 49 3.14 7.44 -8.22
N VAL A 50 3.41 6.60 -7.22
CA VAL A 50 3.21 5.14 -7.34
C VAL A 50 1.75 4.71 -7.44
N ASP A 51 0.83 5.59 -7.00
CA ASP A 51 -0.61 5.36 -7.12
C ASP A 51 -1.12 5.85 -8.50
N LEU A 52 -0.48 6.86 -9.10
CA LEU A 52 -0.88 7.44 -10.39
C LEU A 52 -0.16 6.82 -11.60
N PHE A 53 1.08 6.37 -11.41
CA PHE A 53 1.95 5.82 -12.45
C PHE A 53 2.54 4.49 -12.00
N GLU A 54 2.62 3.55 -12.93
CA GLU A 54 3.27 2.27 -12.71
C GLU A 54 4.73 2.31 -13.18
N SER A 55 5.60 1.66 -12.40
CA SER A 55 7.00 1.41 -12.78
C SER A 55 7.13 0.05 -13.45
N LEU A 56 8.17 -0.15 -14.28
CA LEU A 56 8.44 -1.45 -14.93
C LEU A 56 8.59 -2.61 -13.91
N VAL A 57 9.00 -2.29 -12.68
CA VAL A 57 9.07 -3.21 -11.54
C VAL A 57 8.44 -2.51 -10.35
N ALA A 58 7.59 -3.23 -9.61
CA ALA A 58 6.94 -2.75 -8.40
C ALA A 58 7.32 -3.61 -7.18
N TYR A 59 7.28 -2.99 -6.00
CA TYR A 59 7.49 -3.69 -4.74
C TYR A 59 6.21 -4.41 -4.31
N ASP A 60 6.34 -5.65 -3.82
CA ASP A 60 5.23 -6.37 -3.18
C ASP A 60 4.94 -5.80 -1.78
N ALA A 61 3.71 -5.97 -1.28
CA ALA A 61 3.30 -5.57 0.05
C ALA A 61 4.12 -6.24 1.17
N ARG A 62 4.74 -7.40 0.88
CA ARG A 62 5.58 -8.16 1.80
C ARG A 62 7.07 -7.96 1.52
N VAL A 63 7.52 -6.73 1.26
CA VAL A 63 8.95 -6.45 1.13
C VAL A 63 9.68 -7.00 2.36
N ASP A 64 10.48 -8.04 2.15
CA ASP A 64 11.38 -8.58 3.17
C ASP A 64 12.59 -7.66 3.28
N ILE A 65 12.65 -6.93 4.40
CA ILE A 65 13.72 -6.00 4.73
C ILE A 65 15.11 -6.65 4.77
N ASN A 66 15.19 -7.98 4.90
CA ASN A 66 16.46 -8.72 4.89
C ASN A 66 16.89 -9.15 3.48
N THR A 67 15.96 -9.23 2.52
CA THR A 67 16.21 -9.77 1.17
C THR A 67 16.44 -8.67 0.13
N MET A 68 15.99 -7.45 0.38
CA MET A 68 16.40 -6.29 -0.41
C MET A 68 17.67 -5.66 0.20
N ASN A 69 18.79 -5.76 -0.52
CA ASN A 69 19.99 -4.92 -0.31
C ASN A 69 19.69 -3.44 -0.69
N ILE A 70 18.64 -2.85 -0.10
CA ILE A 70 18.36 -1.43 -0.14
C ILE A 70 18.71 -0.91 1.24
N HIS A 71 19.90 -0.35 1.35
CA HIS A 71 20.37 0.26 2.58
C HIS A 71 19.41 1.42 2.94
N PRO A 72 18.63 1.35 4.04
CA PRO A 72 17.61 2.36 4.36
C PRO A 72 18.22 3.76 4.48
N SER A 73 19.51 3.83 4.84
CA SER A 73 20.28 5.06 4.97
C SER A 73 20.54 5.80 3.64
N ARG A 74 20.20 5.24 2.47
CA ARG A 74 20.32 5.96 1.18
C ARG A 74 19.13 6.86 0.85
N PHE A 75 17.98 6.65 1.49
CA PHE A 75 16.81 7.52 1.34
C PHE A 75 16.73 8.63 2.40
N ILE A 76 17.43 8.47 3.52
CA ILE A 76 17.49 9.47 4.62
C ILE A 76 18.68 10.43 4.50
N ALA A 77 19.52 10.28 3.46
CA ALA A 77 20.74 11.09 3.29
C ALA A 77 20.52 12.43 2.58
N ASN A 78 19.29 12.75 2.13
CA ASN A 78 18.98 14.02 1.47
C ASN A 78 17.72 14.67 2.04
N THR A 79 17.55 14.62 3.36
CA THR A 79 16.58 15.44 4.08
C THR A 79 17.19 16.84 4.26
N GLN A 80 17.05 17.65 3.23
CA GLN A 80 16.97 19.11 3.32
C GLN A 80 15.55 19.49 2.92
#